data_AF-A0AAQ0LUW1-F1
#
_entry.id   AF-A0AAQ0LUW1-F1
#
_cell.length_a   1.000
_cell.length_b   1.000
_cell.length_c   1.000
_cell.angle_alpha   90.00
_cell.angle_beta   90.00
_cell.angle_gamma   90.00
#
_symmetry.space_group_name_H-M   'P 1'
#
loop_
_entity.id
_entity.type
_entity.pdbx_description
1 polymer ?
#
loop_
_entity_poly.entity_id
_entity_poly.type
_entity_poly.pdbx_seq_one_letter_code
_entity_poly.pdbx_strand_id
1 'polypeptide(L)'
;SKLCPVCNWRRSMKNSYQAQKVIEEVVKEKPKARWLFLTLSTRNAIDGEHLEQSLREMSQAFNKLKMYSKVKKNLIGFMRAT
;
A
#
# COMPACT_ATOMS: atom_id res chain seq x y z
N SER A 1 -8.95 21.93 0.49
CA SER A 1 -8.88 21.65 -0.96
C SER A 1 -7.87 20.53 -1.21
N LYS A 2 -8.21 19.54 -2.06
CA LYS A 2 -7.27 18.46 -2.48
C LYS A 2 -6.04 19.00 -3.22
N LEU A 3 -6.10 20.24 -3.71
CA LEU A 3 -5.04 20.88 -4.48
C LEU A 3 -4.17 21.86 -3.67
N CYS A 4 -4.46 22.08 -2.38
CA CYS A 4 -3.64 23.01 -1.59
C CYS A 4 -2.31 22.34 -1.18
N PRO A 5 -1.14 22.91 -1.56
CA PRO A 5 0.16 22.30 -1.29
C PRO A 5 0.45 22.20 0.22
N VAL A 6 0.05 23.21 1.00
CA VAL A 6 0.22 23.21 2.47
C VAL A 6 -0.65 22.14 3.13
N CYS A 7 -1.90 21.97 2.68
CA CYS A 7 -2.78 20.91 3.19
C CYS A 7 -2.23 19.52 2.84
N ASN A 8 -1.73 19.33 1.63
CA ASN A 8 -1.15 18.07 1.20
C ASN A 8 0.14 17.75 1.96
N TRP A 9 0.99 18.73 2.22
CA TRP A 9 2.19 18.57 3.05
C TRP A 9 1.84 18.15 4.48
N ARG A 10 0.90 18.86 5.13
CA ARG A 10 0.42 18.50 6.49
C ARG A 10 -0.17 17.09 6.52
N ARG A 11 -0.92 16.70 5.50
CA ARG A 11 -1.48 15.34 5.37
C ARG A 11 -0.37 14.30 5.21
N SER A 12 0.65 14.57 4.40
CA SER A 12 1.80 13.69 4.21
C SER A 12 2.57 13.47 5.52
N MET A 13 2.83 14.54 6.27
CA MET A 13 3.47 14.44 7.59
C MET A 13 2.65 13.61 8.58
N LYS A 14 1.33 13.84 8.63
CA LYS A 14 0.42 13.05 9.48
C LYS A 14 0.48 11.57 9.10
N ASN A 15 0.38 11.24 7.81
CA ASN A 15 0.42 9.86 7.35
C ASN A 15 1.75 9.19 7.70
N SER A 16 2.87 9.90 7.53
CA SER A 16 4.20 9.39 7.86
C SER A 16 4.34 9.08 9.35
N TYR A 17 3.87 9.99 10.21
CA TYR A 17 3.89 9.79 11.66
C TYR A 17 3.02 8.60 12.11
N GLN A 18 1.81 8.47 11.54
CA GLN A 18 0.95 7.32 11.85
C GLN A 18 1.56 6.00 11.35
N ALA A 19 2.18 6.01 10.16
CA ALA A 19 2.87 4.85 9.63
C ALA A 19 4.03 4.41 10.52
N GLN A 20 4.84 5.35 11.03
CA GLN A 20 5.92 5.06 11.98
C GLN A 20 5.41 4.38 13.24
N LYS A 21 4.34 4.90 13.85
CA LYS A 21 3.72 4.27 15.04
C LYS A 21 3.28 2.84 14.79
N VAL A 22 2.62 2.59 13.66
CA VAL A 22 2.18 1.23 13.31
C VAL A 22 3.38 0.31 13.11
N ILE A 23 4.43 0.79 12.45
CA ILE A 23 5.67 0.01 12.23
C ILE A 23 6.32 -0.33 13.57
N GLU A 24 6.44 0.64 14.49
CA GLU A 24 7.00 0.42 15.83
C GLU A 24 6.25 -0.66 16.61
N GLU A 25 4.92 -0.63 16.60
CA GLU A 25 4.10 -1.65 17.27
C GLU A 25 4.23 -3.03 16.60
N VAL A 26 4.25 -3.10 15.26
CA VAL A 26 4.45 -4.36 14.53
C VAL A 26 5.82 -4.97 14.85
N VAL A 27 6.87 -4.16 14.99
CA VAL A 27 8.22 -4.65 15.36
C VAL A 27 8.22 -5.24 16.77
N LYS A 28 7.49 -4.63 17.72
CA LYS A 28 7.34 -5.16 19.09
C LYS A 28 6.54 -6.47 19.12
N GLU A 29 5.40 -6.52 18.43
CA GLU A 29 4.52 -7.70 18.43
C GLU A 29 5.07 -8.87 17.61
N LYS A 30 5.77 -8.57 16.51
CA LYS A 30 6.26 -9.56 15.52
C LYS A 30 7.74 -9.33 15.21
N PRO A 31 8.67 -9.57 16.16
CA PRO A 31 10.09 -9.27 15.98
C PRO A 31 10.79 -10.08 14.88
N LYS A 32 10.21 -11.23 14.48
CA LYS A 32 10.72 -12.07 13.38
C LYS A 32 10.18 -11.66 12.01
N ALA A 33 9.25 -10.71 11.94
CA ALA A 33 8.69 -10.25 10.68
C ALA A 33 9.76 -9.53 9.84
N ARG A 34 9.64 -9.61 8.52
CA ARG A 34 10.51 -8.90 7.59
C ARG A 34 9.67 -8.04 6.65
N TRP A 35 10.16 -6.84 6.39
CA TRP A 35 9.55 -5.93 5.43
C TRP A 35 10.03 -6.29 4.02
N LEU A 36 9.08 -6.37 3.08
CA LEU A 36 9.36 -6.53 1.66
C LEU A 36 8.89 -5.28 0.92
N PHE A 37 9.80 -4.58 0.27
CA PHE A 37 9.44 -3.52 -0.65
C PHE A 37 9.09 -4.15 -2.00
N LEU A 38 7.81 -4.13 -2.34
CA LEU A 38 7.28 -4.78 -3.54
C LEU A 38 6.64 -3.75 -4.46
N THR A 39 7.14 -3.67 -5.69
CA THR A 39 6.54 -2.86 -6.76
C THR A 39 5.84 -3.79 -7.74
N LEU A 40 4.53 -3.59 -7.94
CA LEU A 40 3.73 -4.28 -8.95
C LEU A 40 3.36 -3.26 -10.02
N SER A 41 3.62 -3.58 -11.29
CA SER A 41 3.34 -2.70 -12.42
C SER A 41 2.34 -3.34 -13.39
N THR A 42 1.54 -2.49 -14.02
CA THR A 42 0.66 -2.82 -15.15
C THR A 42 1.11 -2.01 -16.35
N ARG A 43 0.62 -2.36 -17.55
CA ARG A 43 0.82 -1.47 -18.72
C ARG A 43 0.17 -0.11 -18.43
N ASN A 44 0.76 0.95 -18.97
CA ASN A 44 0.24 2.30 -18.80
C ASN A 44 -1.19 2.39 -19.34
N ALA A 45 -2.09 3.01 -18.58
CA ALA A 45 -3.42 3.35 -19.04
C ALA A 45 -3.33 4.41 -20.15
N ILE A 46 -4.14 4.26 -21.19
CA ILE A 46 -4.11 5.14 -22.38
C ILE A 46 -4.91 6.43 -22.10
N ASP A 47 -5.92 6.38 -21.24
CA ASP A 47 -6.81 7.48 -20.88
C ASP A 47 -7.21 7.46 -19.38
N GLY A 48 -7.86 8.54 -18.94
CA GLY A 48 -8.26 8.75 -17.55
C GLY A 48 -9.38 7.81 -17.06
N GLU A 49 -10.27 7.35 -17.94
CA GLU A 49 -11.32 6.38 -17.56
C GLU A 49 -10.71 4.99 -17.37
N HIS A 50 -9.77 4.60 -18.23
CA HIS A 50 -9.02 3.36 -18.10
C HIS A 50 -8.06 3.35 -16.90
N LEU A 51 -7.66 4.51 -16.39
CA LEU A 51 -6.82 4.60 -15.19
C LEU A 51 -7.54 4.09 -13.93
N GLU A 52 -8.77 4.54 -13.67
CA GLU A 52 -9.52 4.10 -12.50
C GLU A 52 -9.79 2.59 -12.55
N GLN A 53 -10.18 2.09 -13.73
CA GLN A 53 -10.39 0.67 -13.97
C GLN A 53 -9.10 -0.13 -13.74
N SER A 54 -7.96 0.33 -14.28
CA SER A 54 -6.65 -0.32 -14.08
C SER A 54 -6.25 -0.38 -12.60
N LEU A 55 -6.51 0.69 -11.82
CA LEU A 55 -6.23 0.71 -10.39
C LEU A 55 -7.11 -0.27 -9.60
N ARG A 56 -8.39 -0.40 -9.99
CA ARG A 56 -9.30 -1.40 -9.41
C ARG A 56 -8.83 -2.81 -9.72
N GLU A 57 -8.46 -3.09 -10.97
CA GLU A 57 -7.94 -4.38 -11.40
C GLU A 57 -6.64 -4.75 -10.66
N MET A 58 -5.72 -3.80 -10.49
CA MET A 58 -4.49 -4.01 -9.73
C MET A 58 -4.77 -4.36 -8.27
N SER A 59 -5.74 -3.67 -7.66
CA SER A 59 -6.17 -3.97 -6.28
C SER A 59 -6.81 -5.36 -6.17
N GLN A 60 -7.63 -5.75 -7.15
CA GLN A 60 -8.23 -7.08 -7.22
C GLN A 60 -7.18 -8.18 -7.45
N ALA A 61 -6.23 -7.97 -8.36
CA ALA A 61 -5.12 -8.88 -8.63
C ALA A 61 -4.25 -9.08 -7.38
N PHE A 62 -3.95 -8.00 -6.65
CA PHE A 62 -3.24 -8.09 -5.39
C PHE A 62 -4.04 -8.84 -4.32
N ASN A 63 -5.36 -8.67 -4.25
CA ASN A 63 -6.20 -9.47 -3.37
C ASN A 63 -6.15 -10.96 -3.71
N LYS A 64 -6.21 -11.32 -5.00
CA LYS A 64 -6.02 -12.71 -5.46
C LYS A 64 -4.63 -13.24 -5.08
N LEU A 65 -3.58 -12.44 -5.24
CA LEU A 65 -2.21 -12.81 -4.85
C LEU A 65 -2.12 -13.16 -3.36
N LYS A 66 -2.76 -12.36 -2.50
CA LYS A 66 -2.79 -12.60 -1.04
C LYS A 66 -3.55 -13.87 -0.65
N MET A 67 -4.47 -14.35 -1.50
CA MET A 67 -5.25 -15.57 -1.23
C MET A 67 -4.50 -16.87 -1.54
N TYR A 68 -3.42 -16.83 -2.33
CA TYR A 68 -2.61 -18.03 -2.55
C TYR A 68 -2.07 -18.57 -1.22
N SER A 69 -2.17 -19.88 -1.02
CA SER A 69 -1.85 -20.55 0.24
C SER A 69 -0.44 -20.22 0.77
N LYS A 70 0.56 -20.14 -0.12
CA LYS A 70 1.93 -19.77 0.23
C LYS A 70 2.04 -18.34 0.74
N VAL A 71 1.34 -17.39 0.10
CA VAL A 71 1.36 -15.97 0.48
C VAL A 71 0.56 -15.78 1.76
N LYS A 72 -0.67 -16.29 1.81
CA LYS A 72 -1.56 -16.18 2.98
C LYS A 72 -0.92 -16.70 4.28
N LYS A 73 -0.13 -17.78 4.20
CA LYS A 73 0.56 -18.35 5.36
C LYS A 73 1.71 -17.49 5.89
N ASN A 74 2.35 -16.69 5.04
CA ASN A 74 3.56 -15.92 5.39
C ASN A 74 3.31 -14.41 5.49
N LEU A 75 2.20 -13.92 4.94
CA LEU A 75 1.86 -12.50 4.95
C LEU A 75 1.18 -12.13 6.28
N ILE A 76 1.87 -11.33 7.09
CA ILE A 76 1.30 -10.75 8.31
C ILE A 76 0.37 -9.59 7.96
N GLY A 77 0.79 -8.75 7.01
CA GLY A 77 0.05 -7.57 6.57
C GLY A 77 0.81 -6.82 5.48
N PHE A 78 0.23 -5.72 4.99
CA PHE A 78 0.88 -4.85 4.02
C PHE A 78 0.42 -3.41 4.23
N MET A 79 1.26 -2.46 3.83
CA MET A 79 0.93 -1.04 3.72
C MET A 79 1.03 -0.65 2.26
N ARG A 80 0.05 0.10 1.74
CA ARG A 80 0.10 0.66 0.38
C ARG A 80 0.60 2.09 0.45
N ALA A 81 1.75 2.37 -0.15
CA ALA A 81 2.12 3.73 -0.51
C ALA A 81 1.31 4.10 -1.77
N THR A 82 0.49 5.16 -1.68
CA THR A 82 -0.27 5.71 -2.83
C THR A 82 0.12 7.15 -3.02
#